data_AF-A0A521LDN9-F1
#
_entry.id   AF-A0A521LDN9-F1
#
_cell.length_a   1.000
_cell.length_b   1.000
_cell.length_c   1.000
_cell.angle_alpha   90.00
_cell.angle_beta   90.00
_cell.angle_gamma   90.00
#
_symmetry.space_group_name_H-M   'P 1'
#
loop_
_entity.id
_entity.type
_entity.pdbx_description
1 polymer ?
#
loop_
_entity_poly.entity_id
_entity_poly.type
_entity_poly.pdbx_seq_one_letter_code
_entity_poly.pdbx_strand_id
1 'polypeptide(L)'
;MVNSLQGRRRVRKFFGKLKEVAQMPNLIEVQKASYDQFLMVDEPKGGRADEGLQSVFRSVFPIGDFSGASLLEFVKYTFEPPKYDVDECRQRGMTYSAPLKVTLRLIVFDIDPDTQAKSVKDIKEQDVYMGDMPLMTDNGTFIVNGTERVIVSQMHRSPGVFFDHDKGKTHSSGKLLFAARIIPYRGSWLDIEFDAKDIVYARIDRKRKIPVTSLLFALGMDGEEILGRFYNHITYVRDGDGWRVPYDPERMKGFKATVDLIDADTGEVVVEAGKKLVARTARQLAEKGLKFLRASDEDLVGQYVAEDIVDPETGEVHAEAGEELVMAAEAKTGEMKGNLVDLIAKGYTEIPVLDIDHITVGPYIRNTLAVDKNSRREEALFDIYRVMRPGEPPTLETAENMFQSLFFDPERYDLSAVGRVKMNMRLDLDAEDTVRILRKEDIFAVVKALVDLRDGKGEIDDIDHLGNRRVRSVGELMENQYRLGLLRMERAIKERMSSVDIDTVMPQD
;
A
#
# COMPACT_ATOMS: atom_id res chain seq x y z
N MET A 1 -30.98 45.23 14.55
CA MET A 1 -30.36 44.44 15.64
C MET A 1 -30.94 44.84 16.99
N VAL A 2 -32.15 44.41 17.34
CA VAL A 2 -32.61 44.28 18.74
C VAL A 2 -33.70 43.19 18.76
N ASN A 3 -33.30 41.92 18.71
CA ASN A 3 -34.27 40.82 18.60
C ASN A 3 -34.36 39.93 19.85
N SER A 4 -33.70 40.27 20.97
CA SER A 4 -33.88 39.57 22.24
C SER A 4 -34.12 40.53 23.41
N LEU A 5 -35.00 40.12 24.34
CA LEU A 5 -35.31 40.86 25.57
C LEU A 5 -34.06 41.16 26.40
N GLN A 6 -33.06 40.28 26.39
CA GLN A 6 -31.78 40.48 27.06
C GLN A 6 -30.88 41.50 26.35
N GLY A 7 -30.88 41.53 25.01
CA GLY A 7 -30.08 42.48 24.21
C GLY A 7 -30.48 43.95 24.40
N ARG A 8 -31.68 44.21 24.95
CA ARG A 8 -32.16 45.57 25.28
C ARG A 8 -31.49 46.16 26.52
N ARG A 9 -30.97 45.34 27.44
CA ARG A 9 -30.34 45.83 28.69
C ARG A 9 -28.93 46.39 28.47
N ARG A 10 -28.22 45.94 27.43
CA ARG A 10 -26.84 46.38 27.11
C ARG A 10 -26.57 46.26 25.62
N VAL A 11 -26.49 47.41 24.94
CA VAL A 11 -26.21 47.45 23.50
C VAL A 11 -24.70 47.51 23.28
N ARG A 12 -24.14 46.49 22.60
CA ARG A 12 -22.74 46.49 22.15
C ARG A 12 -22.65 47.20 20.80
N LYS A 13 -21.87 48.28 20.72
CA LYS A 13 -21.58 48.97 19.45
C LYS A 13 -20.50 48.20 18.68
N PHE A 14 -20.83 47.70 17.49
CA PHE A 14 -19.88 47.04 16.60
C PHE A 14 -19.32 48.05 15.58
N PHE A 15 -17.99 48.09 15.42
CA PHE A 15 -17.31 49.00 14.47
C PHE A 15 -16.95 48.33 13.13
N GLY A 16 -17.22 47.03 13.01
CA GLY A 16 -17.02 46.27 11.77
C GLY A 16 -17.90 46.81 10.65
N LYS A 17 -17.30 47.08 9.49
CA LYS A 17 -18.01 47.61 8.30
C LYS A 17 -18.54 46.50 7.40
N LEU A 18 -17.98 45.30 7.51
CA LEU A 18 -18.39 44.12 6.74
C LEU A 18 -19.71 43.59 7.29
N LYS A 19 -20.64 43.22 6.40
CA LYS A 19 -21.90 42.57 6.77
C LYS A 19 -21.62 41.09 7.05
N GLU A 20 -22.17 40.57 8.13
CA GLU A 20 -22.16 39.14 8.42
C GLU A 20 -23.06 38.42 7.41
N VAL A 21 -22.46 37.60 6.55
CA VAL A 21 -23.16 36.88 5.46
C VAL A 21 -23.65 35.50 5.88
N ALA A 22 -23.05 34.92 6.91
CA ALA A 22 -23.40 33.62 7.47
C ALA A 22 -23.39 33.73 9.00
N GLN A 23 -24.35 33.10 9.66
CA GLN A 23 -24.40 33.06 11.11
C GLN A 23 -23.31 32.13 11.64
N MET A 24 -22.77 32.45 12.82
CA MET A 24 -21.81 31.58 13.49
C MET A 24 -22.44 30.21 13.76
N PRO A 25 -21.85 29.11 13.26
CA PRO A 25 -22.37 27.77 13.48
C PRO A 25 -22.18 27.36 14.95
N ASN A 26 -22.86 26.29 15.36
CA ASN A 26 -22.64 25.73 16.67
C ASN A 26 -21.24 25.07 16.73
N LEU A 27 -20.36 25.62 17.57
CA LEU A 27 -18.95 25.22 17.63
C LEU A 27 -18.73 23.78 18.15
N ILE A 28 -19.71 23.20 18.85
CA ILE A 28 -19.65 21.82 19.36
C ILE A 28 -20.45 20.82 18.50
N GLU A 29 -21.12 21.30 17.45
CA GLU A 29 -22.02 20.50 16.62
C GLU A 29 -21.30 19.33 15.96
N VAL A 30 -20.07 19.52 15.50
CA VAL A 30 -19.26 18.46 14.89
C VAL A 30 -19.06 17.28 15.85
N GLN A 31 -18.86 17.54 17.14
CA GLN A 31 -18.69 16.48 18.14
C GLN A 31 -20.00 15.75 18.42
N LYS A 32 -21.08 16.52 18.63
CA LYS A 32 -22.41 15.98 18.93
C LYS A 32 -22.92 15.15 17.76
N ALA A 33 -22.97 15.74 16.57
CA ALA A 33 -23.44 15.08 15.36
C ALA A 33 -22.65 13.81 15.05
N SER A 34 -21.31 13.84 15.21
CA SER A 34 -20.49 12.65 15.00
C SER A 34 -20.78 11.53 15.99
N TYR A 35 -21.05 11.84 17.25
CA TYR A 35 -21.32 10.81 18.26
C TYR A 35 -22.74 10.28 18.17
N ASP A 36 -23.70 11.14 17.85
CA ASP A 36 -25.09 10.77 17.58
C ASP A 36 -25.17 9.84 16.36
N GLN A 37 -24.44 10.14 15.28
CA GLN A 37 -24.32 9.29 14.10
C GLN A 37 -23.66 7.94 14.41
N PHE A 38 -22.70 7.91 15.34
CA PHE A 38 -22.06 6.66 15.75
C PHE A 38 -23.01 5.74 16.55
N LEU A 39 -23.72 6.30 17.52
CA LEU A 39 -24.59 5.52 18.40
C LEU A 39 -25.93 5.16 17.75
N MET A 40 -26.54 6.06 16.96
CA MET A 40 -27.92 5.95 16.45
C MET A 40 -28.88 5.33 17.48
N VAL A 41 -28.93 5.96 18.67
CA VAL A 41 -29.67 5.46 19.83
C VAL A 41 -31.11 5.14 19.44
N ASP A 42 -31.79 6.14 18.87
CA ASP A 42 -33.12 5.96 18.29
C ASP A 42 -33.00 5.46 16.85
N GLU A 43 -33.69 4.36 16.56
CA GLU A 43 -33.75 3.82 15.20
C GLU A 43 -34.58 4.77 14.29
N PRO A 44 -33.98 5.28 13.20
CA PRO A 44 -34.71 6.16 12.28
C PRO A 44 -35.78 5.39 11.51
N LYS A 45 -36.81 6.12 11.04
CA LYS A 45 -37.87 5.54 10.20
C LYS A 45 -37.27 5.00 8.90
N GLY A 46 -37.32 3.69 8.70
CA GLY A 46 -36.69 3.00 7.57
C GLY A 46 -35.50 2.11 7.95
N GLY A 47 -35.14 2.08 9.24
CA GLY A 47 -34.04 1.27 9.77
C GLY A 47 -32.70 2.02 9.78
N ARG A 48 -31.73 1.47 10.51
CA ARG A 48 -30.39 2.08 10.60
C ARG A 48 -29.61 1.93 9.29
N ALA A 49 -28.98 3.02 8.84
CA ALA A 49 -28.00 2.99 7.76
C ALA A 49 -26.77 2.16 8.18
N ASP A 50 -25.99 1.70 7.21
CA ASP A 50 -24.77 0.91 7.45
C ASP A 50 -23.59 1.79 7.88
N GLU A 51 -23.75 2.47 9.02
CA GLU A 51 -22.80 3.43 9.59
C GLU A 51 -22.71 3.26 11.12
N GLY A 52 -21.66 3.80 11.74
CA GLY A 52 -21.49 3.76 13.19
C GLY A 52 -21.47 2.34 13.75
N LEU A 53 -22.16 2.12 14.88
CA LEU A 53 -22.27 0.79 15.50
C LEU A 53 -22.88 -0.27 14.58
N GLN A 54 -23.82 0.11 13.71
CA GLN A 54 -24.47 -0.83 12.79
C GLN A 54 -23.44 -1.44 11.83
N SER A 55 -22.60 -0.59 11.23
CA SER A 55 -21.51 -1.03 10.35
C SER A 55 -20.50 -1.90 11.07
N VAL A 56 -20.18 -1.58 12.34
CA VAL A 56 -19.24 -2.37 13.13
C VAL A 56 -19.77 -3.78 13.37
N PHE A 57 -21.02 -3.95 13.77
CA PHE A 57 -21.61 -5.28 13.95
C PHE A 57 -21.66 -6.05 12.64
N ARG A 58 -22.15 -5.44 11.55
CA ARG A 58 -22.22 -6.08 10.23
C ARG A 58 -20.87 -6.43 9.64
N SER A 59 -19.79 -5.76 10.08
CA SER A 59 -18.44 -6.08 9.61
C SER A 59 -17.82 -7.30 10.29
N VAL A 60 -18.35 -7.75 11.43
CA VAL A 60 -17.83 -8.89 12.19
C VAL A 60 -18.81 -10.07 12.15
N PHE A 61 -20.10 -9.79 12.15
CA PHE A 61 -21.14 -10.79 12.01
C PHE A 61 -21.57 -10.94 10.54
N PRO A 62 -21.86 -12.17 10.08
CA PRO A 62 -22.06 -13.36 10.90
C PRO A 62 -20.77 -14.12 11.21
N ILE A 63 -20.73 -14.78 12.38
CA ILE A 63 -19.59 -15.58 12.84
C ILE A 63 -19.96 -17.06 12.71
N GLY A 64 -19.27 -17.78 11.81
CA GLY A 64 -19.42 -19.24 11.66
C GLY A 64 -18.36 -20.01 12.44
N ASP A 65 -18.70 -21.22 12.87
CA ASP A 65 -17.74 -22.18 13.44
C ASP A 65 -16.82 -22.81 12.36
N PHE A 66 -15.79 -23.55 12.80
CA PHE A 66 -14.81 -24.15 11.88
C PHE A 66 -15.40 -25.29 11.02
N SER A 67 -16.41 -26.00 11.52
CA SER A 67 -17.10 -27.09 10.81
C SER A 67 -18.24 -26.61 9.91
N GLY A 68 -18.66 -25.34 10.05
CA GLY A 68 -19.84 -24.78 9.39
C GLY A 68 -21.17 -25.34 9.92
N ALA A 69 -21.20 -25.92 11.12
CA ALA A 69 -22.38 -26.48 11.77
C ALA A 69 -23.20 -25.43 12.53
N SER A 70 -22.61 -24.26 12.82
CA SER A 70 -23.30 -23.18 13.52
C SER A 70 -22.91 -21.80 13.01
N LEU A 71 -23.86 -20.87 13.10
CA LEU A 71 -23.71 -19.49 12.64
C LEU A 71 -24.36 -18.53 13.65
N LEU A 72 -23.59 -17.58 14.14
CA LEU A 72 -24.08 -16.50 14.99
C LEU A 72 -24.29 -15.24 14.16
N GLU A 73 -25.52 -14.74 14.10
CA GLU A 73 -25.92 -13.56 13.34
C GLU A 73 -26.26 -12.38 14.26
N PHE A 74 -25.95 -11.18 13.79
CA PHE A 74 -26.40 -9.93 14.40
C PHE A 74 -27.76 -9.52 13.80
N VAL A 75 -28.75 -9.29 14.67
CA VAL A 75 -30.10 -8.85 14.25
C VAL A 75 -30.27 -7.35 14.43
N LYS A 76 -30.10 -6.84 15.66
CA LYS A 76 -30.25 -5.42 16.00
C LYS A 76 -29.56 -5.11 17.33
N TYR A 77 -29.42 -3.83 17.64
CA TYR A 77 -29.04 -3.37 18.98
C TYR A 77 -30.02 -2.32 19.52
N THR A 78 -30.10 -2.24 20.83
CA THR A 78 -30.92 -1.28 21.58
C THR A 78 -30.17 -0.80 22.80
N PHE A 79 -30.35 0.47 23.13
CA PHE A 79 -29.84 1.03 24.38
C PHE A 79 -30.94 1.04 25.43
N GLU A 80 -30.61 0.61 26.64
CA GLU A 80 -31.44 0.88 27.80
C GLU A 80 -31.18 2.31 28.30
N PRO A 81 -32.17 2.95 28.95
CA PRO A 81 -31.95 4.28 29.51
C PRO A 81 -30.81 4.24 30.54
N PRO A 82 -30.03 5.32 30.66
CA PRO A 82 -28.97 5.41 31.65
C PRO A 82 -29.56 5.28 33.07
N LYS A 83 -28.87 4.53 33.93
CA LYS A 83 -29.33 4.27 35.31
C LYS A 83 -29.37 5.52 36.19
N TYR A 84 -28.55 6.51 35.86
CA TYR A 84 -28.35 7.75 36.60
C TYR A 84 -28.21 8.91 35.62
N ASP A 85 -28.60 10.11 36.05
CA ASP A 85 -28.39 11.32 35.27
C ASP A 85 -26.95 11.87 35.42
N VAL A 86 -26.65 12.95 34.69
CA VAL A 86 -25.33 13.58 34.65
C VAL A 86 -24.90 14.08 36.04
N ASP A 87 -25.81 14.64 36.83
CA ASP A 87 -25.48 15.25 38.12
C ASP A 87 -25.30 14.19 39.21
N GLU A 88 -26.09 13.12 39.18
CA GLU A 88 -25.88 11.95 40.03
C GLU A 88 -24.55 11.27 39.74
N CYS A 89 -24.17 11.09 38.47
CA CYS A 89 -22.89 10.52 38.08
C CYS A 89 -21.71 11.38 38.59
N ARG A 90 -21.81 12.71 38.51
CA ARG A 90 -20.81 13.64 39.07
C ARG A 90 -20.66 13.50 40.59
N GLN A 91 -21.76 13.50 41.32
CA GLN A 91 -21.74 13.43 42.79
C GLN A 91 -21.24 12.08 43.31
N ARG A 92 -21.61 10.98 42.63
CA ARG A 92 -21.28 9.62 43.05
C ARG A 92 -19.97 9.08 42.47
N GLY A 93 -19.27 9.85 41.63
CA GLY A 93 -18.04 9.38 41.02
C GLY A 93 -18.23 8.28 39.98
N MET A 94 -19.40 8.21 39.33
CA MET A 94 -19.75 7.19 38.33
C MET A 94 -19.60 7.70 36.90
N THR A 95 -19.57 6.78 35.93
CA THR A 95 -19.59 7.12 34.50
C THR A 95 -21.04 7.28 34.03
N TYR A 96 -21.31 8.31 33.22
CA TYR A 96 -22.62 8.49 32.60
C TYR A 96 -22.69 7.63 31.33
N SER A 97 -23.46 6.55 31.37
CA SER A 97 -23.51 5.53 30.33
C SER A 97 -24.88 4.86 30.24
N ALA A 98 -25.17 4.30 29.06
CA ALA A 98 -26.34 3.49 28.78
C ALA A 98 -25.94 2.03 28.49
N PRO A 99 -26.64 1.03 29.08
CA PRO A 99 -26.42 -0.37 28.75
C PRO A 99 -26.74 -0.66 27.28
N LEU A 100 -25.81 -1.27 26.56
CA LEU A 100 -25.99 -1.73 25.18
C LEU A 100 -26.43 -3.20 25.18
N LYS A 101 -27.63 -3.46 24.67
CA LYS A 101 -28.14 -4.80 24.40
C LYS A 101 -28.13 -5.09 22.91
N VAL A 102 -27.65 -6.26 22.53
CA VAL A 102 -27.55 -6.71 21.14
C VAL A 102 -28.35 -7.99 21.00
N THR A 103 -29.33 -7.99 20.11
CA THR A 103 -30.09 -9.18 19.75
C THR A 103 -29.25 -10.02 18.79
N LEU A 104 -28.83 -11.19 19.26
CA LEU A 104 -28.07 -12.16 18.48
C LEU A 104 -28.92 -13.39 18.19
N ARG A 105 -28.69 -13.99 17.03
CA ARG A 105 -29.36 -15.20 16.58
C ARG A 105 -28.34 -16.29 16.30
N LEU A 106 -28.40 -17.38 17.05
CA LEU A 106 -27.61 -18.59 16.81
C LEU A 106 -28.44 -19.55 15.95
N ILE A 107 -27.92 -19.88 14.77
CA ILE A 107 -28.51 -20.84 13.84
C ILE A 107 -27.63 -22.10 13.89
N VAL A 108 -28.26 -23.23 14.19
CA VAL A 108 -27.61 -24.55 14.18
C VAL A 108 -28.05 -25.31 12.94
N PHE A 109 -27.08 -25.85 12.20
CA PHE A 109 -27.31 -26.64 11.00
C PHE A 109 -27.15 -28.13 11.28
N ASP A 110 -28.02 -28.93 10.67
CA ASP A 110 -27.79 -30.36 10.50
C ASP A 110 -27.13 -30.57 9.13
N ILE A 111 -25.97 -31.25 9.14
CA ILE A 111 -25.16 -31.51 7.95
C ILE A 111 -25.31 -32.99 7.62
N ASP A 112 -25.97 -33.28 6.51
CA ASP A 112 -26.08 -34.65 6.01
C ASP A 112 -24.69 -35.18 5.63
N PRO A 113 -24.21 -36.29 6.24
CA PRO A 113 -22.88 -36.84 6.00
C PRO A 113 -22.69 -37.36 4.57
N ASP A 114 -23.75 -37.70 3.84
CA ASP A 114 -23.68 -38.26 2.48
C ASP A 114 -23.81 -37.18 1.39
N THR A 115 -24.62 -36.14 1.62
CA THR A 115 -24.89 -35.09 0.62
C THR A 115 -24.24 -33.74 0.91
N GLN A 116 -23.66 -33.56 2.10
CA GLN A 116 -23.19 -32.27 2.64
C GLN A 116 -24.25 -31.15 2.61
N ALA A 117 -25.52 -31.49 2.42
CA ALA A 117 -26.60 -30.53 2.43
C ALA A 117 -26.78 -29.97 3.85
N LYS A 118 -26.80 -28.64 3.98
CA LYS A 118 -27.06 -27.95 5.23
C LYS A 118 -28.55 -27.67 5.36
N SER A 119 -29.17 -28.19 6.41
CA SER A 119 -30.54 -27.86 6.79
C SER A 119 -30.57 -27.18 8.15
N VAL A 120 -31.48 -26.23 8.36
CA VAL A 120 -31.59 -25.54 9.65
C VAL A 120 -32.23 -26.49 10.66
N LYS A 121 -31.49 -26.79 11.73
CA LYS A 121 -31.95 -27.64 12.84
C LYS A 121 -32.67 -26.82 13.90
N ASP A 122 -32.05 -25.74 14.35
CA ASP A 122 -32.58 -24.89 15.41
C ASP A 122 -32.16 -23.42 15.24
N ILE A 123 -33.00 -22.50 15.73
CA ILE A 123 -32.74 -21.06 15.74
C ILE A 123 -33.04 -20.52 17.13
N LYS A 124 -32.01 -19.99 17.79
CA LYS A 124 -32.10 -19.39 19.13
C LYS A 124 -31.79 -17.90 19.04
N GLU A 125 -32.74 -17.05 19.41
CA GLU A 125 -32.57 -15.59 19.43
C GLU A 125 -32.59 -15.06 20.87
N GLN A 126 -31.63 -14.21 21.23
CA GLN A 126 -31.50 -13.67 22.58
C GLN A 126 -30.90 -12.26 22.59
N ASP A 127 -31.38 -11.42 23.51
CA ASP A 127 -30.76 -10.13 23.81
C ASP A 127 -29.58 -10.31 24.77
N VAL A 128 -28.38 -10.02 24.28
CA VAL A 128 -27.12 -10.14 25.02
C VAL A 128 -26.62 -8.75 25.43
N TYR A 129 -26.25 -8.60 26.69
CA TYR A 129 -25.63 -7.37 27.19
C TYR A 129 -24.16 -7.29 26.74
N MET A 130 -23.82 -6.24 25.98
CA MET A 130 -22.50 -6.04 25.37
C MET A 130 -21.69 -4.92 26.04
N GLY A 131 -22.06 -4.54 27.26
CA GLY A 131 -21.38 -3.50 28.04
C GLY A 131 -22.13 -2.17 28.09
N ASP A 132 -21.59 -1.25 28.90
CA ASP A 132 -22.11 0.10 29.07
C ASP A 132 -21.41 1.06 28.11
N MET A 133 -22.18 1.77 27.28
CA MET A 133 -21.66 2.79 26.37
C MET A 133 -21.76 4.18 27.02
N PRO A 134 -20.64 4.91 27.19
CA PRO A 134 -20.67 6.28 27.69
C PRO A 134 -21.56 7.16 26.82
N LEU A 135 -22.36 8.04 27.43
CA LEU A 135 -23.18 8.99 26.69
C LEU A 135 -22.56 10.39 26.72
N MET A 136 -22.74 11.14 25.64
CA MET A 136 -22.30 12.52 25.54
C MET A 136 -23.35 13.44 26.18
N THR A 137 -22.88 14.40 26.97
CA THR A 137 -23.74 15.44 27.56
C THR A 137 -24.17 16.48 26.51
N ASP A 138 -25.13 17.33 26.85
CA ASP A 138 -25.57 18.41 25.98
C ASP A 138 -24.46 19.39 25.56
N ASN A 139 -23.41 19.48 26.37
CA ASN A 139 -22.24 20.34 26.16
C ASN A 139 -21.14 19.70 25.30
N GLY A 140 -21.33 18.45 24.84
CA GLY A 140 -20.31 17.74 24.05
C GLY A 140 -19.20 17.11 24.89
N THR A 141 -19.48 16.81 26.17
CA THR A 141 -18.52 16.23 27.12
C THR A 141 -18.97 14.84 27.58
N PHE A 142 -18.11 14.11 28.28
CA PHE A 142 -18.40 12.80 28.88
C PHE A 142 -18.15 12.85 30.38
N ILE A 143 -19.00 12.21 31.17
CA ILE A 143 -18.72 12.00 32.61
C ILE A 143 -18.08 10.63 32.78
N VAL A 144 -16.81 10.59 33.18
CA VAL A 144 -16.07 9.36 33.44
C VAL A 144 -15.56 9.40 34.88
N ASN A 145 -16.00 8.45 35.71
CA ASN A 145 -15.70 8.40 37.14
C ASN A 145 -16.00 9.73 37.85
N GLY A 146 -17.16 10.34 37.56
CA GLY A 146 -17.61 11.64 38.08
C GLY A 146 -16.89 12.87 37.53
N THR A 147 -15.86 12.69 36.71
CA THR A 147 -15.10 13.80 36.11
C THR A 147 -15.55 14.07 34.69
N GLU A 148 -15.70 15.34 34.34
CA GLU A 148 -16.05 15.76 33.00
C GLU A 148 -14.82 15.75 32.09
N ARG A 149 -14.94 15.08 30.94
CA ARG A 149 -13.86 14.87 29.97
C ARG A 149 -14.33 15.23 28.58
N VAL A 150 -13.39 15.65 27.75
CA VAL A 150 -13.62 15.93 26.33
C VAL A 150 -12.69 15.05 25.52
N ILE A 151 -13.22 14.47 24.45
CA ILE A 151 -12.41 13.77 23.46
C ILE A 151 -12.15 14.76 22.32
N VAL A 152 -10.88 15.01 22.04
CA VAL A 152 -10.47 15.96 21.01
C VAL A 152 -10.41 15.26 19.66
N SER A 153 -10.95 15.89 18.62
CA SER A 153 -10.78 15.41 17.26
C SER A 153 -9.31 15.30 16.90
N GLN A 154 -8.92 14.19 16.27
CA GLN A 154 -7.54 13.94 15.92
C GLN A 154 -7.31 14.25 14.45
N MET A 155 -6.21 14.95 14.14
CA MET A 155 -5.77 15.13 12.77
C MET A 155 -4.83 13.99 12.39
N HIS A 156 -5.25 13.18 11.42
CA HIS A 156 -4.50 12.03 10.91
C HIS A 156 -4.13 12.25 9.45
N ARG A 157 -3.18 11.47 8.95
CA ARG A 157 -2.94 11.40 7.50
C ARG A 157 -4.14 10.73 6.84
N SER A 158 -4.60 11.28 5.72
CA SER A 158 -5.64 10.63 4.93
C SER A 158 -5.11 9.31 4.36
N PRO A 159 -5.96 8.32 4.13
CA PRO A 159 -5.57 7.13 3.37
C PRO A 159 -5.09 7.51 1.96
N GLY A 160 -4.19 6.70 1.40
CA GLY A 160 -3.60 6.90 0.08
C GLY A 160 -2.10 6.60 0.03
N VAL A 161 -1.46 6.96 -1.08
CA VAL A 161 -0.01 6.90 -1.26
C VAL A 161 0.60 8.30 -1.10
N PHE A 162 1.79 8.36 -0.52
CA PHE A 162 2.56 9.59 -0.34
C PHE A 162 4.02 9.37 -0.72
N PHE A 163 4.60 10.30 -1.45
CA PHE A 163 6.00 10.33 -1.81
C PHE A 163 6.70 11.50 -1.13
N ASP A 164 7.83 11.27 -0.47
CA ASP A 164 8.61 12.30 0.20
C ASP A 164 10.11 11.95 0.15
N HIS A 165 10.96 12.86 0.59
CA HIS A 165 12.37 12.58 0.83
C HIS A 165 12.85 13.16 2.16
N ASP A 166 13.91 12.61 2.72
CA ASP A 166 14.49 13.00 4.01
C ASP A 166 15.11 14.42 4.06
N LYS A 167 14.99 15.19 2.99
CA LYS A 167 15.67 16.49 2.76
C LYS A 167 17.19 16.43 3.00
N GLY A 168 17.81 15.26 2.76
CA GLY A 168 19.24 15.02 2.93
C GLY A 168 19.71 15.01 4.39
N LYS A 169 18.79 14.83 5.34
CA LYS A 169 19.09 14.87 6.78
C LYS A 169 19.61 13.54 7.32
N THR A 170 19.27 12.42 6.69
CA THR A 170 19.55 11.09 7.22
C THR A 170 20.97 10.62 6.92
N HIS A 171 21.53 10.99 5.76
CA HIS A 171 22.87 10.57 5.36
C HIS A 171 23.84 11.77 5.29
N SER A 172 25.07 11.58 5.77
CA SER A 172 26.08 12.63 5.85
C SER A 172 26.51 13.20 4.50
N SER A 173 26.33 12.45 3.41
CA SER A 173 26.59 12.95 2.05
C SER A 173 25.58 14.00 1.58
N GLY A 174 24.48 14.23 2.31
CA GLY A 174 23.39 15.12 1.90
C GLY A 174 22.54 14.56 0.75
N LYS A 175 22.74 13.29 0.37
CA LYS A 175 21.94 12.59 -0.65
C LYS A 175 20.50 12.49 -0.19
N LEU A 176 19.58 12.86 -1.08
CA LEU A 176 18.14 12.74 -0.83
C LEU A 176 17.74 11.27 -0.88
N LEU A 177 17.12 10.79 0.20
CA LEU A 177 16.54 9.46 0.27
C LEU A 177 15.04 9.57 0.07
N PHE A 178 14.58 9.13 -1.11
CA PHE A 178 13.16 9.12 -1.44
C PHE A 178 12.46 7.92 -0.79
N ALA A 179 11.21 8.13 -0.39
CA ALA A 179 10.35 7.10 0.14
C ALA A 179 8.91 7.28 -0.33
N ALA A 180 8.25 6.16 -0.59
CA ALA A 180 6.82 6.06 -0.80
C ALA A 180 6.18 5.38 0.42
N ARG A 181 5.01 5.85 0.83
CA ARG A 181 4.25 5.30 1.96
C ARG A 181 2.80 5.12 1.57
N ILE A 182 2.32 3.89 1.65
CA ILE A 182 0.91 3.54 1.47
C ILE A 182 0.25 3.46 2.85
N ILE A 183 -0.71 4.35 3.09
CA ILE A 183 -1.47 4.44 4.34
C ILE A 183 -2.89 3.96 4.05
N PRO A 184 -3.32 2.82 4.58
CA PRO A 184 -4.72 2.42 4.48
C PRO A 184 -5.61 3.15 5.48
N TYR A 185 -6.93 3.11 5.23
CA TYR A 185 -7.92 3.40 6.26
C TYR A 185 -7.79 2.42 7.42
N ARG A 186 -7.62 1.13 7.08
CA ARG A 186 -7.49 0.00 7.99
C ARG A 186 -6.62 -1.08 7.35
N GLY A 187 -5.71 -1.67 8.13
CA GLY A 187 -4.78 -2.69 7.65
C GLY A 187 -3.32 -2.28 7.83
N SER A 188 -2.42 -3.09 7.27
CA SER A 188 -0.97 -2.91 7.42
C SER A 188 -0.43 -1.77 6.57
N TRP A 189 0.55 -1.04 7.08
CA TRP A 189 1.22 0.02 6.34
C TRP A 189 2.33 -0.59 5.47
N LEU A 190 2.48 -0.08 4.25
CA LEU A 190 3.58 -0.45 3.35
C LEU A 190 4.44 0.78 3.07
N ASP A 191 5.67 0.75 3.56
CA ASP A 191 6.70 1.76 3.31
C ASP A 191 7.71 1.20 2.30
N ILE A 192 8.07 1.99 1.28
CA ILE A 192 9.10 1.65 0.29
C ILE A 192 10.10 2.79 0.28
N GLU A 193 11.38 2.52 0.51
CA GLU A 193 12.38 3.57 0.72
C GLU A 193 13.72 3.22 0.08
N PHE A 194 14.39 4.24 -0.46
CA PHE A 194 15.78 4.16 -0.89
C PHE A 194 16.74 4.18 0.30
N ASP A 195 17.83 3.45 0.19
CA ASP A 195 18.98 3.60 1.05
C ASP A 195 20.08 4.49 0.42
N ALA A 196 21.17 4.71 1.17
CA ALA A 196 22.28 5.53 0.69
C ALA A 196 23.00 4.93 -0.54
N LYS A 197 22.90 3.61 -0.74
CA LYS A 197 23.50 2.86 -1.86
C LYS A 197 22.57 2.73 -3.08
N ASP A 198 21.45 3.44 -3.07
CA ASP A 198 20.38 3.34 -4.08
C ASP A 198 19.73 1.94 -4.18
N ILE A 199 19.74 1.17 -3.09
CA ILE A 199 18.97 -0.07 -2.97
C ILE A 199 17.58 0.25 -2.44
N VAL A 200 16.55 -0.34 -3.05
CA VAL A 200 15.16 -0.09 -2.72
C VAL A 200 14.66 -1.17 -1.74
N TYR A 201 14.19 -0.75 -0.58
CA TYR A 201 13.68 -1.64 0.46
C TYR A 201 12.19 -1.42 0.68
N ALA A 202 11.46 -2.51 0.92
CA ALA A 202 10.11 -2.48 1.47
C ALA A 202 10.14 -2.73 2.98
N ARG A 203 9.14 -2.18 3.68
CA ARG A 203 8.92 -2.36 5.11
C ARG A 203 7.43 -2.39 5.41
N ILE A 204 6.98 -3.48 6.03
CA ILE A 204 5.58 -3.68 6.43
C ILE A 204 5.45 -3.35 7.92
N ASP A 205 4.48 -2.51 8.29
CA ASP A 205 4.18 -2.11 9.68
C ASP A 205 5.41 -1.64 10.49
N ARG A 206 6.32 -0.93 9.81
CA ARG A 206 7.58 -0.44 10.39
C ARG A 206 8.51 -1.53 10.95
N LYS A 207 8.39 -2.78 10.48
CA LYS A 207 9.28 -3.91 10.87
C LYS A 207 10.64 -3.86 10.14
N ARG A 208 11.35 -5.00 10.09
CA ARG A 208 12.65 -5.11 9.41
C ARG A 208 12.51 -4.79 7.91
N LYS A 209 13.54 -4.16 7.33
CA LYS A 209 13.61 -3.94 5.87
C LYS A 209 13.80 -5.27 5.14
N ILE A 210 13.15 -5.40 3.99
CA ILE A 210 13.36 -6.46 2.99
C ILE A 210 13.57 -5.80 1.63
N PRO A 211 14.37 -6.37 0.71
CA PRO A 211 14.47 -5.85 -0.65
C PRO A 211 13.08 -5.73 -1.29
N VAL A 212 12.83 -4.66 -2.06
CA VAL A 212 11.52 -4.48 -2.70
C VAL A 212 11.22 -5.60 -3.70
N THR A 213 12.26 -6.17 -4.32
CA THR A 213 12.17 -7.34 -5.22
C THR A 213 11.60 -8.56 -4.50
N SER A 214 11.87 -8.77 -3.21
CA SER A 214 11.26 -9.86 -2.43
C SER A 214 9.75 -9.68 -2.33
N LEU A 215 9.27 -8.44 -2.20
CA LEU A 215 7.83 -8.17 -2.26
C LEU A 215 7.25 -8.49 -3.64
N LEU A 216 7.96 -8.14 -4.72
CA LEU A 216 7.52 -8.43 -6.10
C LEU A 216 7.52 -9.93 -6.41
N PHE A 217 8.53 -10.68 -5.95
CA PHE A 217 8.55 -12.14 -6.01
C PHE A 217 7.36 -12.74 -5.27
N ALA A 218 7.01 -12.23 -4.08
CA ALA A 218 5.84 -12.69 -3.34
C ALA A 218 4.50 -12.44 -4.08
N LEU A 219 4.43 -11.38 -4.91
CA LEU A 219 3.30 -11.12 -5.81
C LEU A 219 3.25 -12.08 -7.01
N GLY A 220 4.28 -12.90 -7.21
CA GLY A 220 4.38 -13.92 -8.24
C GLY A 220 5.04 -13.48 -9.54
N MET A 221 5.79 -12.38 -9.52
CA MET A 221 6.67 -12.00 -10.63
C MET A 221 8.00 -12.76 -10.52
N ASP A 222 8.66 -13.02 -11.64
CA ASP A 222 10.05 -13.52 -11.67
C ASP A 222 11.05 -12.38 -11.94
N GLY A 223 12.34 -12.70 -11.97
CA GLY A 223 13.41 -11.69 -12.14
C GLY A 223 13.31 -10.96 -13.48
N GLU A 224 13.06 -11.70 -14.55
CA GLU A 224 12.92 -11.17 -15.90
C GLU A 224 11.68 -10.27 -16.02
N GLU A 225 10.51 -10.70 -15.53
CA GLU A 225 9.30 -9.88 -15.51
C GLU A 225 9.52 -8.61 -14.68
N ILE A 226 10.19 -8.70 -13.52
CA ILE A 226 10.53 -7.52 -12.73
C ILE A 226 11.35 -6.55 -13.59
N LEU A 227 12.45 -7.00 -14.19
CA LEU A 227 13.33 -6.13 -14.98
C LEU A 227 12.61 -5.54 -16.20
N GLY A 228 11.90 -6.34 -16.99
CA GLY A 228 11.17 -5.89 -18.18
C GLY A 228 10.00 -4.94 -17.89
N ARG A 229 9.56 -4.85 -16.63
CA ARG A 229 8.55 -3.87 -16.21
C ARG A 229 9.15 -2.52 -15.82
N PHE A 230 10.37 -2.49 -15.32
CA PHE A 230 11.06 -1.27 -14.89
C PHE A 230 11.97 -0.67 -15.97
N TYR A 231 12.47 -1.49 -16.89
CA TYR A 231 13.44 -1.10 -17.91
C TYR A 231 12.93 -1.47 -19.30
N ASN A 232 13.27 -0.65 -20.29
CA ASN A 232 13.15 -1.05 -21.69
C ASN A 232 14.35 -1.93 -22.08
N HIS A 233 14.24 -2.66 -23.18
CA HIS A 233 15.32 -3.50 -23.70
C HIS A 233 15.92 -2.90 -24.98
N ILE A 234 17.23 -3.06 -25.14
CA ILE A 234 17.98 -2.70 -26.34
C ILE A 234 18.73 -3.94 -26.81
N THR A 235 18.45 -4.37 -28.03
CA THR A 235 19.12 -5.53 -28.62
C THR A 235 20.34 -5.10 -29.41
N TYR A 236 21.50 -5.60 -29.02
CA TYR A 236 22.73 -5.52 -29.80
C TYR A 236 22.74 -6.70 -30.77
N VAL A 237 22.85 -6.42 -32.07
CA VAL A 237 22.90 -7.45 -33.11
C VAL A 237 24.30 -7.50 -33.70
N ARG A 238 24.88 -8.69 -33.82
CA ARG A 238 26.24 -8.89 -34.34
C ARG A 238 26.29 -8.48 -35.81
N ASP A 239 27.30 -7.69 -36.18
CA ASP A 239 27.53 -7.20 -37.53
C ASP A 239 29.03 -7.27 -37.85
N GLY A 240 29.46 -8.42 -38.40
CA GLY A 240 30.86 -8.75 -38.60
C GLY A 240 31.64 -8.82 -37.28
N ASP A 241 32.70 -8.03 -37.19
CA ASP A 241 33.59 -7.96 -36.01
C ASP A 241 33.05 -7.02 -34.90
N GLY A 242 31.89 -6.40 -35.10
CA GLY A 242 31.27 -5.53 -34.10
C GLY A 242 29.78 -5.80 -33.93
N TRP A 243 29.08 -4.80 -33.42
CA TRP A 243 27.65 -4.83 -33.15
C TRP A 243 26.97 -3.64 -33.80
N ARG A 244 25.68 -3.77 -34.05
CA ARG A 244 24.79 -2.65 -34.35
C ARG A 244 23.77 -2.50 -33.22
N VAL A 245 23.59 -1.26 -32.78
CA VAL A 245 22.68 -0.89 -31.69
C VAL A 245 21.64 0.13 -32.21
N PRO A 246 20.36 0.01 -31.86
CA PRO A 246 19.35 1.00 -32.21
C PRO A 246 19.69 2.43 -31.75
N TYR A 247 19.45 3.40 -32.63
CA TYR A 247 19.62 4.82 -32.33
C TYR A 247 18.34 5.44 -31.78
N ASP A 248 18.39 5.96 -30.55
CA ASP A 248 17.30 6.76 -29.96
C ASP A 248 17.73 8.22 -29.74
N PRO A 249 17.10 9.21 -30.43
CA PRO A 249 17.46 10.61 -30.28
C PRO A 249 17.20 11.19 -28.88
N GLU A 250 16.22 10.67 -28.12
CA GLU A 250 15.94 11.15 -26.76
C GLU A 250 16.99 10.64 -25.77
N ARG A 251 17.46 9.39 -25.90
CA ARG A 251 18.59 8.85 -25.10
C ARG A 251 19.91 9.57 -25.40
N MET A 252 20.13 9.90 -26.67
CA MET A 252 21.36 10.57 -27.11
C MET A 252 21.39 12.06 -26.74
N LYS A 253 20.33 12.60 -26.14
CA LYS A 253 20.25 13.99 -25.70
C LYS A 253 21.21 14.26 -24.55
N GLY A 254 22.19 15.11 -24.80
CA GLY A 254 23.20 15.47 -23.81
C GLY A 254 24.33 14.45 -23.67
N PHE A 255 24.29 13.35 -24.43
CA PHE A 255 25.36 12.39 -24.53
C PHE A 255 26.62 13.07 -25.09
N LYS A 256 27.78 12.77 -24.50
CA LYS A 256 29.08 13.24 -24.98
C LYS A 256 29.81 12.04 -25.55
N ALA A 257 30.01 12.03 -26.87
CA ALA A 257 30.72 10.97 -27.55
C ALA A 257 32.17 10.92 -27.03
N THR A 258 32.60 9.77 -26.49
CA THR A 258 33.99 9.53 -26.10
C THR A 258 34.81 9.05 -27.28
N VAL A 259 34.18 8.30 -28.17
CA VAL A 259 34.70 7.80 -29.45
C VAL A 259 33.83 8.34 -30.60
N ASP A 260 34.31 8.21 -31.83
CA ASP A 260 33.53 8.55 -33.02
C ASP A 260 32.30 7.63 -33.11
N LEU A 261 31.11 8.21 -33.20
CA LEU A 261 29.87 7.46 -33.46
C LEU A 261 29.72 7.26 -34.96
N ILE A 262 29.61 6.00 -35.36
CA ILE A 262 29.55 5.58 -36.76
C ILE A 262 28.16 5.01 -37.05
N ASP A 263 27.56 5.42 -38.16
CA ASP A 263 26.32 4.81 -38.66
C ASP A 263 26.60 3.37 -39.13
N ALA A 264 25.86 2.39 -38.60
CA ALA A 264 26.07 0.99 -38.94
C ALA A 264 25.69 0.65 -40.39
N ASP A 265 24.79 1.43 -41.03
CA ASP A 265 24.32 1.16 -42.39
C ASP A 265 25.21 1.83 -43.46
N THR A 266 25.71 3.03 -43.19
CA THR A 266 26.55 3.79 -44.15
C THR A 266 28.04 3.69 -43.87
N GLY A 267 28.45 3.39 -42.63
CA GLY A 267 29.85 3.42 -42.21
C GLY A 267 30.42 4.84 -42.04
N GLU A 268 29.59 5.88 -42.16
CA GLU A 268 30.01 7.27 -41.99
C GLU A 268 30.03 7.69 -40.52
N VAL A 269 30.98 8.56 -40.16
CA VAL A 269 31.03 9.16 -38.82
C VAL A 269 29.90 10.20 -38.71
N VAL A 270 28.90 9.90 -37.89
CA VAL A 270 27.76 10.78 -37.64
C VAL A 270 28.03 11.79 -36.54
N VAL A 271 28.88 11.45 -35.56
CA VAL A 271 29.32 12.35 -34.47
C VAL A 271 30.77 12.08 -34.13
N GLU A 272 31.61 13.10 -34.24
CA GLU A 272 33.02 13.01 -33.82
C GLU A 272 33.18 12.94 -32.30
N ALA A 273 34.23 12.25 -31.85
CA ALA A 273 34.65 12.15 -30.47
C ALA A 273 34.79 13.52 -29.81
N GLY A 274 34.41 13.60 -28.55
CA GLY A 274 34.42 14.81 -27.71
C GLY A 274 33.22 15.73 -27.91
N LYS A 275 32.43 15.59 -28.99
CA LYS A 275 31.24 16.42 -29.22
C LYS A 275 30.07 15.98 -28.33
N LYS A 276 29.36 16.97 -27.80
CA LYS A 276 28.11 16.77 -27.06
C LYS A 276 26.92 16.86 -28.00
N LEU A 277 26.08 15.84 -28.02
CA LEU A 277 24.83 15.84 -28.76
C LEU A 277 23.80 16.72 -28.06
N VAL A 278 23.43 17.82 -28.72
CA VAL A 278 22.30 18.65 -28.29
C VAL A 278 21.02 18.06 -28.86
N ALA A 279 19.88 18.21 -28.17
CA ALA A 279 18.58 17.66 -28.58
C ALA A 279 18.23 17.90 -30.06
N ARG A 280 18.53 19.09 -30.58
CA ARG A 280 18.31 19.43 -31.99
C ARG A 280 19.13 18.54 -32.94
N THR A 281 20.42 18.38 -32.66
CA THR A 281 21.32 17.58 -33.49
C THR A 281 20.94 16.10 -33.45
N ALA A 282 20.57 15.59 -32.27
CA ALA A 282 20.12 14.21 -32.12
C ALA A 282 18.87 13.91 -32.98
N ARG A 283 17.86 14.80 -32.92
CA ARG A 283 16.66 14.69 -33.78
C ARG A 283 16.98 14.78 -35.27
N GLN A 284 17.87 15.69 -35.65
CA GLN A 284 18.29 15.82 -37.05
C GLN A 284 18.99 14.57 -37.59
N LEU A 285 19.73 13.83 -36.75
CA LEU A 285 20.34 12.56 -37.17
C LEU A 285 19.27 11.50 -37.43
N ALA A 286 18.27 11.39 -36.56
CA ALA A 286 17.13 10.49 -36.79
C ALA A 286 16.32 10.89 -38.04
N GLU A 287 16.05 12.19 -38.25
CA GLU A 287 15.36 12.70 -39.45
C GLU A 287 16.13 12.43 -40.74
N LYS A 288 17.47 12.43 -40.68
CA LYS A 288 18.35 12.06 -41.81
C LYS A 288 18.40 10.56 -42.08
N GLY A 289 17.72 9.74 -41.27
CA GLY A 289 17.57 8.32 -41.48
C GLY A 289 18.53 7.43 -40.67
N LEU A 290 19.27 7.98 -39.69
CA LEU A 290 20.10 7.18 -38.80
C LEU A 290 19.22 6.27 -37.93
N LYS A 291 19.40 4.95 -38.08
CA LYS A 291 18.64 3.94 -37.33
C LYS A 291 19.50 3.12 -36.39
N PHE A 292 20.75 2.85 -36.77
CA PHE A 292 21.66 2.00 -36.02
C PHE A 292 23.03 2.64 -35.92
N LEU A 293 23.63 2.54 -34.74
CA LEU A 293 25.02 2.90 -34.51
C LEU A 293 25.87 1.63 -34.48
N ARG A 294 27.11 1.73 -34.96
CA ARG A 294 28.10 0.68 -34.78
C ARG A 294 28.64 0.73 -33.35
N ALA A 295 28.70 -0.42 -32.70
CA ALA A 295 29.27 -0.59 -31.38
C ALA A 295 30.36 -1.69 -31.42
N SER A 296 31.28 -1.62 -30.47
CA SER A 296 32.36 -2.58 -30.26
C SER A 296 32.02 -3.51 -29.09
N ASP A 297 32.81 -4.58 -28.91
CA ASP A 297 32.66 -5.46 -27.75
C ASP A 297 32.87 -4.70 -26.43
N GLU A 298 33.73 -3.67 -26.42
CA GLU A 298 33.97 -2.82 -25.24
C GLU A 298 32.73 -2.00 -24.84
N ASP A 299 31.85 -1.66 -25.79
CA ASP A 299 30.64 -0.89 -25.52
C ASP A 299 29.54 -1.70 -24.81
N LEU A 300 29.59 -3.03 -24.90
CA LEU A 300 28.71 -3.93 -24.14
C LEU A 300 29.18 -4.15 -22.71
N VAL A 301 30.46 -3.88 -22.40
CA VAL A 301 31.00 -4.08 -21.05
C VAL A 301 30.34 -3.12 -20.05
N GLY A 302 29.85 -3.67 -18.95
CA GLY A 302 29.12 -2.92 -17.92
C GLY A 302 27.62 -2.76 -18.21
N GLN A 303 27.14 -3.18 -19.39
CA GLN A 303 25.70 -3.30 -19.64
C GLN A 303 25.13 -4.51 -18.91
N TYR A 304 23.82 -4.51 -18.68
CA TYR A 304 23.14 -5.60 -17.96
C TYR A 304 22.28 -6.39 -18.91
N VAL A 305 22.35 -7.72 -18.87
CA VAL A 305 21.53 -8.60 -19.70
C VAL A 305 20.05 -8.43 -19.35
N ALA A 306 19.17 -8.38 -20.34
CA ALA A 306 17.74 -8.13 -20.14
C ALA A 306 16.92 -9.39 -19.82
N GLU A 307 17.23 -10.50 -20.47
CA GLU A 307 16.53 -11.79 -20.37
C GLU A 307 17.53 -12.93 -20.20
N ASP A 308 17.07 -14.09 -19.70
CA ASP A 308 17.96 -15.24 -19.52
C ASP A 308 18.48 -15.73 -20.89
N ILE A 309 19.80 -15.76 -21.06
CA ILE A 309 20.41 -16.29 -22.29
C ILE A 309 20.61 -17.80 -22.09
N VAL A 310 19.72 -18.58 -22.70
CA VAL A 310 19.73 -20.04 -22.63
C VAL A 310 20.14 -20.66 -23.95
N ASP A 311 20.94 -21.72 -23.87
CA ASP A 311 21.22 -22.57 -25.03
C ASP A 311 19.99 -23.43 -25.34
N PRO A 312 19.36 -23.28 -26.53
CA PRO A 312 18.16 -24.04 -26.89
C PRO A 312 18.38 -25.56 -26.99
N GLU A 313 19.61 -26.02 -27.23
CA GLU A 313 19.92 -27.44 -27.41
C GLU A 313 20.17 -28.14 -26.07
N THR A 314 20.88 -27.48 -25.16
CA THR A 314 21.28 -28.06 -23.86
C THR A 314 20.37 -27.66 -22.70
N GLY A 315 19.64 -26.54 -22.84
CA GLY A 315 18.87 -25.92 -21.76
C GLY A 315 19.74 -25.29 -20.67
N GLU A 316 21.05 -25.15 -20.91
CA GLU A 316 21.96 -24.50 -19.97
C GLU A 316 21.81 -22.98 -20.04
N VAL A 317 21.67 -22.34 -18.87
CA VAL A 317 21.65 -20.87 -18.75
C VAL A 317 23.09 -20.38 -18.81
N HIS A 318 23.40 -19.50 -19.75
CA HIS A 318 24.73 -18.94 -19.95
C HIS A 318 24.91 -17.53 -19.40
N ALA A 319 23.81 -16.79 -19.25
CA ALA A 319 23.75 -15.54 -18.50
C ALA A 319 22.34 -15.36 -17.93
N GLU A 320 22.24 -14.91 -16.68
CA GLU A 320 20.95 -14.63 -16.03
C GLU A 320 20.51 -13.17 -16.29
N ALA A 321 19.20 -12.93 -16.33
CA ALA A 321 18.64 -11.59 -16.45
C ALA A 321 19.14 -10.67 -15.31
N GLY A 322 19.66 -9.50 -15.68
CA GLY A 322 20.26 -8.52 -14.77
C GLY A 322 21.74 -8.75 -14.47
N GLU A 323 22.36 -9.82 -14.97
CA GLU A 323 23.80 -10.04 -14.87
C GLU A 323 24.58 -8.96 -15.66
N GLU A 324 25.72 -8.52 -15.13
CA GLU A 324 26.58 -7.54 -15.80
C GLU A 324 27.45 -8.22 -16.85
N LEU A 325 27.49 -7.68 -18.06
CA LEU A 325 28.39 -8.13 -19.12
C LEU A 325 29.81 -7.67 -18.79
N VAL A 326 30.69 -8.65 -18.58
CA VAL A 326 32.09 -8.42 -18.22
C VAL A 326 32.97 -9.01 -19.30
N MET A 327 33.97 -8.23 -19.71
CA MET A 327 35.08 -8.67 -20.52
C MET A 327 36.36 -8.06 -19.95
N ALA A 328 37.28 -8.90 -19.48
CA ALA A 328 38.53 -8.45 -18.89
C ALA A 328 39.69 -9.36 -19.29
N ALA A 329 40.84 -8.75 -19.57
CA ALA A 329 42.07 -9.51 -19.81
C ALA A 329 42.58 -10.13 -18.51
N GLU A 330 42.79 -11.44 -18.51
CA GLU A 330 43.36 -12.14 -17.36
C GLU A 330 44.81 -11.69 -17.14
N ALA A 331 45.12 -11.20 -15.94
CA ALA A 331 46.40 -10.57 -15.61
C ALA A 331 47.65 -11.45 -15.81
N LYS A 332 47.49 -12.77 -15.95
CA LYS A 332 48.59 -13.73 -16.09
C LYS A 332 48.82 -14.21 -17.53
N THR A 333 47.77 -14.30 -18.33
CA THR A 333 47.77 -14.93 -19.67
C THR A 333 47.52 -13.91 -20.78
N GLY A 334 46.90 -12.78 -20.47
CA GLY A 334 46.45 -11.79 -21.45
C GLY A 334 45.21 -12.23 -22.23
N GLU A 335 44.64 -13.40 -21.92
CA GLU A 335 43.41 -13.89 -22.56
C GLU A 335 42.21 -13.11 -22.03
N MET A 336 41.34 -12.66 -22.93
CA MET A 336 40.07 -12.05 -22.56
C MET A 336 39.14 -13.11 -21.97
N LYS A 337 38.64 -12.87 -20.77
CA LYS A 337 37.69 -13.72 -20.04
C LYS A 337 36.48 -12.92 -19.58
N GLY A 338 35.36 -13.60 -19.43
CA GLY A 338 34.11 -13.06 -18.92
C GLY A 338 32.92 -13.58 -19.70
N ASN A 339 31.72 -13.40 -19.14
CA ASN A 339 30.49 -13.93 -19.71
C ASN A 339 30.24 -13.43 -21.14
N LEU A 340 30.60 -12.18 -21.46
CA LEU A 340 30.47 -11.64 -22.83
C LEU A 340 31.35 -12.40 -23.84
N VAL A 341 32.58 -12.77 -23.45
CA VAL A 341 33.49 -13.53 -24.32
C VAL A 341 32.94 -14.93 -24.59
N ASP A 342 32.41 -15.57 -23.54
CA ASP A 342 31.81 -16.89 -23.64
C ASP A 342 30.57 -16.90 -24.52
N LEU A 343 29.71 -15.88 -24.42
CA LEU A 343 28.54 -15.69 -25.28
C LEU A 343 28.96 -15.51 -26.75
N ILE A 344 29.95 -14.67 -27.02
CA ILE A 344 30.46 -14.48 -28.40
C ILE A 344 31.07 -15.77 -28.95
N ALA A 345 31.87 -16.49 -28.15
CA ALA A 345 32.50 -17.74 -28.55
C ALA A 345 31.49 -18.85 -28.86
N LYS A 346 30.34 -18.85 -28.17
CA LYS A 346 29.21 -19.76 -28.42
C LYS A 346 28.35 -19.36 -29.62
N GLY A 347 28.64 -18.21 -30.24
CA GLY A 347 27.98 -17.78 -31.48
C GLY A 347 26.67 -17.03 -31.29
N TYR A 348 26.41 -16.47 -30.10
CA TYR A 348 25.25 -15.59 -29.89
C TYR A 348 25.38 -14.33 -30.77
N THR A 349 24.37 -14.10 -31.60
CA THR A 349 24.33 -12.97 -32.55
C THR A 349 23.43 -11.84 -32.09
N GLU A 350 22.60 -12.06 -31.07
CA GLU A 350 21.73 -11.06 -30.48
C GLU A 350 21.92 -11.08 -28.96
N ILE A 351 22.21 -9.91 -28.38
CA ILE A 351 22.35 -9.75 -26.94
C ILE A 351 21.42 -8.61 -26.51
N PRO A 352 20.27 -8.93 -25.88
CA PRO A 352 19.38 -7.94 -25.32
C PRO A 352 19.91 -7.44 -23.97
N VAL A 353 20.03 -6.12 -23.84
CA VAL A 353 20.48 -5.45 -22.62
C VAL A 353 19.43 -4.50 -22.08
N LEU A 354 19.43 -4.27 -20.77
CA LEU A 354 18.56 -3.28 -20.13
C LEU A 354 18.96 -1.87 -20.54
N ASP A 355 17.98 -1.04 -20.90
CA ASP A 355 18.18 0.37 -21.25
C ASP A 355 18.47 1.22 -20.00
N ILE A 356 19.70 1.11 -19.50
CA ILE A 356 20.22 1.83 -18.33
C ILE A 356 21.37 2.72 -18.81
N ASP A 357 21.24 4.02 -18.58
CA ASP A 357 22.25 5.02 -19.02
C ASP A 357 22.99 5.68 -17.84
N HIS A 358 22.61 5.36 -16.60
CA HIS A 358 23.13 5.95 -15.35
C HIS A 358 22.96 7.46 -15.22
N ILE A 359 22.24 8.11 -16.12
CA ILE A 359 22.01 9.57 -16.15
C ILE A 359 20.52 9.86 -15.98
N THR A 360 19.69 9.30 -16.86
CA THR A 360 18.24 9.48 -16.86
C THR A 360 17.49 8.26 -16.34
N VAL A 361 18.13 7.09 -16.37
CA VAL A 361 17.61 5.82 -15.86
C VAL A 361 18.70 5.13 -15.05
N GLY A 362 18.46 4.98 -13.75
CA GLY A 362 19.39 4.30 -12.83
C GLY A 362 19.15 2.78 -12.69
N PRO A 363 20.20 1.97 -12.41
CA PRO A 363 20.09 0.53 -12.18
C PRO A 363 19.50 0.17 -10.79
N TYR A 364 18.53 0.92 -10.27
CA TYR A 364 18.07 0.78 -8.88
C TYR A 364 17.40 -0.56 -8.60
N ILE A 365 16.45 -0.98 -9.43
CA ILE A 365 15.75 -2.27 -9.26
C ILE A 365 16.68 -3.42 -9.59
N ARG A 366 17.50 -3.30 -10.64
CA ARG A 366 18.54 -4.29 -10.96
C ARG A 366 19.50 -4.51 -9.80
N ASN A 367 20.03 -3.44 -9.20
CA ASN A 367 20.94 -3.54 -8.07
C ASN A 367 20.25 -4.11 -6.83
N THR A 368 18.96 -3.81 -6.65
CA THR A 368 18.17 -4.38 -5.57
C THR A 368 17.99 -5.89 -5.77
N LEU A 369 17.70 -6.32 -7.00
CA LEU A 369 17.59 -7.73 -7.38
C LEU A 369 18.89 -8.49 -7.09
N ALA A 370 20.04 -7.91 -7.45
CA ALA A 370 21.36 -8.51 -7.19
C ALA A 370 21.71 -8.65 -5.69
N VAL A 371 21.12 -7.82 -4.82
CA VAL A 371 21.31 -7.90 -3.36
C VAL A 371 20.27 -8.82 -2.70
N ASP A 372 19.16 -9.09 -3.39
CA ASP A 372 18.13 -9.99 -2.91
C ASP A 372 18.65 -11.42 -2.85
N LYS A 373 18.32 -12.13 -1.77
CA LYS A 373 18.70 -13.53 -1.59
C LYS A 373 17.62 -14.48 -2.10
N ASN A 374 16.41 -13.95 -2.33
CA ASN A 374 15.30 -14.72 -2.83
C ASN A 374 15.32 -14.71 -4.35
N SER A 375 15.10 -15.87 -4.95
CA SER A 375 14.97 -16.02 -6.41
C SER A 375 13.59 -16.52 -6.83
N ARG A 376 12.77 -16.96 -5.86
CA ARG A 376 11.45 -17.55 -6.09
C ARG A 376 10.41 -16.99 -5.14
N ARG A 377 9.15 -17.05 -5.56
CA ARG A 377 7.99 -16.64 -4.76
C ARG A 377 7.95 -17.29 -3.37
N GLU A 378 8.22 -18.60 -3.28
CA GLU A 378 8.15 -19.34 -2.01
C GLU A 378 9.17 -18.82 -0.98
N GLU A 379 10.41 -18.57 -1.40
CA GLU A 379 11.49 -18.05 -0.55
C GLU A 379 11.14 -16.64 -0.05
N ALA A 380 10.63 -15.80 -0.96
CA ALA A 380 10.17 -14.46 -0.63
C ALA A 380 9.03 -14.46 0.39
N LEU A 381 8.03 -15.33 0.22
CA LEU A 381 6.94 -15.51 1.19
C LEU A 381 7.48 -15.96 2.55
N PHE A 382 8.47 -16.85 2.59
CA PHE A 382 9.10 -17.28 3.84
C PHE A 382 9.87 -16.17 4.53
N ASP A 383 10.61 -15.33 3.80
CA ASP A 383 11.32 -14.20 4.43
C ASP A 383 10.33 -13.16 4.97
N ILE A 384 9.27 -12.83 4.21
CA ILE A 384 8.19 -11.96 4.68
C ILE A 384 7.54 -12.54 5.94
N TYR A 385 7.26 -13.84 5.97
CA TYR A 385 6.71 -14.52 7.15
C TYR A 385 7.63 -14.40 8.36
N ARG A 386 8.93 -14.65 8.20
CA ARG A 386 9.93 -14.54 9.29
C ARG A 386 10.07 -13.11 9.81
N VAL A 387 9.88 -12.09 8.96
CA VAL A 387 9.84 -10.68 9.39
C VAL A 387 8.59 -10.41 10.22
N MET A 388 7.45 -10.94 9.80
CA MET A 388 6.18 -10.67 10.46
C MET A 388 6.03 -11.45 11.77
N ARG A 389 6.49 -12.71 11.81
CA ARG A 389 6.40 -13.63 12.94
C ARG A 389 7.77 -14.26 13.22
N PRO A 390 8.68 -13.54 13.89
CA PRO A 390 10.00 -14.06 14.20
C PRO A 390 9.91 -15.27 15.15
N GLY A 391 10.50 -16.39 14.76
CA GLY A 391 10.60 -17.61 15.58
C GLY A 391 9.58 -18.71 15.25
N GLU A 392 8.54 -18.42 14.46
CA GLU A 392 7.63 -19.44 13.94
C GLU A 392 8.17 -20.00 12.61
N PRO A 393 8.28 -21.33 12.43
CA PRO A 393 8.68 -21.90 11.16
C PRO A 393 7.59 -21.66 10.10
N PRO A 394 7.93 -21.10 8.93
CA PRO A 394 6.96 -20.89 7.87
C PRO A 394 6.64 -22.20 7.15
N THR A 395 5.38 -22.36 6.76
CA THR A 395 4.94 -23.31 5.71
C THR A 395 4.41 -22.50 4.54
N LEU A 396 4.38 -23.07 3.33
CA LEU A 396 3.92 -22.33 2.14
C LEU A 396 2.50 -21.80 2.33
N GLU A 397 1.60 -22.64 2.85
CA GLU A 397 0.22 -22.29 3.11
C GLU A 397 0.09 -21.16 4.16
N THR A 398 0.80 -21.28 5.30
CA THR A 398 0.71 -20.25 6.34
C THR A 398 1.34 -18.92 5.90
N ALA A 399 2.40 -18.96 5.09
CA ALA A 399 3.04 -17.77 4.54
C ALA A 399 2.18 -17.08 3.49
N GLU A 400 1.60 -17.84 2.56
CA GLU A 400 0.68 -17.33 1.53
C GLU A 400 -0.57 -16.71 2.19
N ASN A 401 -1.24 -17.43 3.08
CA ASN A 401 -2.43 -16.93 3.78
C ASN A 401 -2.13 -15.66 4.57
N MET A 402 -0.97 -15.59 5.23
CA MET A 402 -0.55 -14.38 5.92
C MET A 402 -0.33 -13.24 4.93
N PHE A 403 0.38 -13.46 3.82
CA PHE A 403 0.63 -12.43 2.82
C PHE A 403 -0.67 -11.90 2.18
N GLN A 404 -1.61 -12.79 1.84
CA GLN A 404 -2.95 -12.43 1.37
C GLN A 404 -3.69 -11.55 2.39
N SER A 405 -3.65 -11.94 3.67
CA SER A 405 -4.31 -11.22 4.76
C SER A 405 -3.77 -9.80 5.01
N LEU A 406 -2.54 -9.50 4.56
CA LEU A 406 -1.91 -8.20 4.80
C LEU A 406 -2.43 -7.11 3.88
N PHE A 407 -2.76 -7.42 2.63
CA PHE A 407 -3.02 -6.40 1.59
C PHE A 407 -4.25 -6.69 0.70
N PHE A 408 -4.64 -7.96 0.58
CA PHE A 408 -5.61 -8.43 -0.41
C PHE A 408 -6.92 -8.92 0.20
N ASP A 409 -6.98 -9.06 1.52
CA ASP A 409 -8.19 -9.44 2.26
C ASP A 409 -9.04 -8.20 2.61
N PRO A 410 -10.28 -8.07 2.07
CA PRO A 410 -11.15 -6.93 2.37
C PRO A 410 -11.59 -6.88 3.84
N GLU A 411 -11.59 -8.00 4.55
CA GLU A 411 -11.89 -8.03 5.99
C GLU A 411 -10.76 -7.47 6.83
N ARG A 412 -9.55 -7.33 6.29
CA ARG A 412 -8.35 -6.86 7.03
C ARG A 412 -7.76 -5.57 6.47
N TYR A 413 -7.95 -5.32 5.18
CA TYR A 413 -7.38 -4.19 4.46
C TYR A 413 -8.47 -3.35 3.79
N ASP A 414 -8.40 -2.03 3.98
CA ASP A 414 -9.31 -1.07 3.37
C ASP A 414 -8.58 0.26 3.15
N LEU A 415 -8.51 0.75 1.91
CA LEU A 415 -8.02 2.07 1.55
C LEU A 415 -9.05 3.17 1.80
N SER A 416 -10.33 2.83 1.98
CA SER A 416 -11.52 3.67 1.77
C SER A 416 -11.65 4.16 0.32
N ALA A 417 -12.87 4.56 -0.08
CA ALA A 417 -13.11 5.16 -1.39
C ALA A 417 -12.22 6.40 -1.62
N VAL A 418 -12.05 7.25 -0.60
CA VAL A 418 -11.18 8.44 -0.67
C VAL A 418 -9.72 8.05 -0.89
N GLY A 419 -9.23 7.03 -0.18
CA GLY A 419 -7.84 6.58 -0.36
C GLY A 419 -7.60 5.98 -1.74
N ARG A 420 -8.57 5.23 -2.26
CA ARG A 420 -8.54 4.69 -3.63
C ARG A 420 -8.49 5.81 -4.67
N VAL A 421 -9.39 6.80 -4.58
CA VAL A 421 -9.38 7.98 -5.47
C VAL A 421 -8.03 8.70 -5.42
N LYS A 422 -7.50 8.97 -4.22
CA LYS A 422 -6.20 9.65 -4.07
C LYS A 422 -5.04 8.86 -4.68
N MET A 423 -5.04 7.53 -4.52
CA MET A 423 -4.05 6.66 -5.12
C MET A 423 -4.15 6.66 -6.65
N ASN A 424 -5.37 6.50 -7.18
CA ASN A 424 -5.63 6.51 -8.61
C ASN A 424 -5.20 7.83 -9.26
N MET A 425 -5.57 8.96 -8.67
CA MET A 425 -5.17 10.28 -9.16
C MET A 425 -3.66 10.51 -9.11
N ARG A 426 -2.99 10.01 -8.06
CA ARG A 426 -1.54 10.24 -7.87
C ARG A 426 -0.68 9.37 -8.80
N LEU A 427 -1.17 8.19 -9.16
CA LEU A 427 -0.45 7.19 -9.95
C LEU A 427 -1.00 7.00 -11.36
N ASP A 428 -2.04 7.75 -11.73
CA ASP A 428 -2.78 7.64 -13.00
C ASP A 428 -3.31 6.22 -13.24
N LEU A 429 -4.01 5.66 -12.24
CA LEU A 429 -4.57 4.30 -12.30
C LEU A 429 -6.07 4.32 -12.59
N ASP A 430 -6.51 3.39 -13.44
CA ASP A 430 -7.92 3.18 -13.78
C ASP A 430 -8.52 2.04 -12.94
N ALA A 431 -8.89 2.35 -11.70
CA ALA A 431 -9.49 1.40 -10.78
C ALA A 431 -10.79 1.98 -10.23
N GLU A 432 -11.84 1.18 -10.09
CA GLU A 432 -13.07 1.65 -9.47
C GLU A 432 -12.85 2.03 -7.99
N ASP A 433 -13.53 3.09 -7.54
CA ASP A 433 -13.49 3.58 -6.15
C ASP A 433 -14.04 2.56 -5.13
N THR A 434 -14.74 1.54 -5.63
CA THR A 434 -15.25 0.39 -4.88
C THR A 434 -14.16 -0.62 -4.52
N VAL A 435 -13.06 -0.66 -5.26
CA VAL A 435 -11.93 -1.57 -5.02
C VAL A 435 -11.04 -0.99 -3.93
N ARG A 436 -11.24 -1.45 -2.70
CA ARG A 436 -10.59 -0.88 -1.50
C ARG A 436 -9.37 -1.64 -0.99
N ILE A 437 -9.13 -2.85 -1.47
CA ILE A 437 -7.88 -3.60 -1.22
C ILE A 437 -6.76 -3.10 -2.14
N LEU A 438 -5.50 -3.43 -1.85
CA LEU A 438 -4.42 -3.22 -2.82
C LEU A 438 -4.50 -4.25 -3.94
N ARG A 439 -4.06 -3.85 -5.13
CA ARG A 439 -3.83 -4.73 -6.28
C ARG A 439 -2.32 -4.84 -6.55
N LYS A 440 -1.93 -5.86 -7.31
CA LYS A 440 -0.52 -6.05 -7.71
C LYS A 440 -0.02 -4.84 -8.50
N GLU A 441 -0.86 -4.34 -9.40
CA GLU A 441 -0.64 -3.17 -10.24
C GLU A 441 -0.44 -1.91 -9.41
N ASP A 442 -1.15 -1.77 -8.29
CA ASP A 442 -1.01 -0.62 -7.40
C ASP A 442 0.39 -0.61 -6.76
N ILE A 443 0.83 -1.74 -6.20
CA ILE A 443 2.15 -1.85 -5.56
C ILE A 443 3.25 -1.60 -6.59
N PHE A 444 3.14 -2.20 -7.78
CA PHE A 444 4.07 -1.97 -8.87
C PHE A 444 4.15 -0.49 -9.27
N ALA A 445 3.00 0.17 -9.48
CA ALA A 445 2.95 1.57 -9.85
C ALA A 445 3.57 2.48 -8.77
N VAL A 446 3.42 2.14 -7.48
CA VAL A 446 4.09 2.85 -6.39
C VAL A 446 5.61 2.71 -6.47
N VAL A 447 6.12 1.50 -6.68
CA VAL A 447 7.57 1.29 -6.82
C VAL A 447 8.10 2.03 -8.05
N LYS A 448 7.38 1.97 -9.18
CA LYS A 448 7.76 2.66 -10.42
C LYS A 448 7.80 4.17 -10.23
N ALA A 449 6.76 4.76 -9.64
CA ALA A 449 6.73 6.19 -9.35
C ALA A 449 7.85 6.61 -8.38
N LEU A 450 8.23 5.76 -7.43
CA LEU A 450 9.35 6.03 -6.53
C LEU A 450 10.70 6.02 -7.25
N VAL A 451 10.91 5.06 -8.16
CA VAL A 451 12.09 4.98 -9.05
C VAL A 451 12.16 6.20 -9.97
N ASP A 452 11.05 6.57 -10.59
CA ASP A 452 10.95 7.75 -11.46
C ASP A 452 11.31 9.04 -10.71
N LEU A 453 10.86 9.19 -9.46
CA LEU A 453 11.23 10.34 -8.62
C LEU A 453 12.74 10.40 -8.37
N ARG A 454 13.39 9.24 -8.20
CA ARG A 454 14.85 9.16 -8.01
C ARG A 454 15.62 9.52 -9.29
N ASP A 455 15.06 9.19 -10.45
CA ASP A 455 15.52 9.62 -11.78
C ASP A 455 15.19 11.10 -12.08
N GLY A 456 14.51 11.80 -11.18
CA GLY A 456 14.16 13.21 -11.31
C GLY A 456 12.89 13.47 -12.13
N LYS A 457 12.06 12.44 -12.34
CA LYS A 457 10.76 12.53 -13.01
C LYS A 457 9.64 12.62 -11.97
N GLY A 458 8.91 13.73 -11.96
CA GLY A 458 7.79 13.96 -11.05
C GLY A 458 8.14 14.80 -9.82
N GLU A 459 7.16 14.98 -8.93
CA GLU A 459 7.27 15.81 -7.73
C GLU A 459 6.90 15.02 -6.46
N ILE A 460 7.48 15.43 -5.33
CA ILE A 460 7.11 14.89 -4.02
C ILE A 460 5.82 15.51 -3.50
N ASP A 461 5.17 14.81 -2.58
CA ASP A 461 3.98 15.28 -1.89
C ASP A 461 4.36 16.04 -0.61
N ASP A 462 3.64 17.14 -0.32
CA ASP A 462 3.69 17.76 1.00
C ASP A 462 2.74 17.01 1.95
N ILE A 463 3.31 16.16 2.81
CA ILE A 463 2.58 15.35 3.79
C ILE A 463 1.87 16.22 4.85
N ASP A 464 2.32 17.45 5.07
CA ASP A 464 1.72 18.37 6.04
C ASP A 464 0.61 19.25 5.43
N HIS A 465 0.41 19.17 4.11
CA HIS A 465 -0.72 19.83 3.44
C HIS A 465 -2.06 19.36 3.99
N LEU A 466 -2.99 20.29 4.28
CA LEU A 466 -4.28 19.94 4.88
C LEU A 466 -5.13 19.01 4.01
N GLY A 467 -4.98 19.03 2.69
CA GLY A 467 -5.62 18.05 1.78
C GLY A 467 -5.11 16.62 1.95
N ASN A 468 -3.95 16.44 2.60
CA ASN A 468 -3.36 15.15 2.98
C ASN A 468 -3.62 14.79 4.45
N ARG A 469 -4.36 15.64 5.16
CA ARG A 469 -4.80 15.44 6.53
C ARG A 469 -6.31 15.28 6.58
N ARG A 470 -6.78 14.48 7.52
CA ARG A 470 -8.21 14.35 7.82
C ARG A 470 -8.45 14.49 9.30
N VAL A 471 -9.62 15.00 9.64
CA VAL A 471 -10.08 15.11 11.03
C VAL A 471 -10.90 13.87 11.35
N ARG A 472 -10.46 13.08 12.33
CA ARG A 472 -11.25 12.01 12.93
C ARG A 472 -11.99 12.58 14.12
N SER A 473 -13.31 12.56 14.06
CA SER A 473 -14.20 12.95 15.16
C SER A 473 -14.41 11.80 16.14
N VAL A 474 -15.10 12.07 17.25
CA VAL A 474 -15.27 11.12 18.35
C VAL A 474 -15.99 9.84 17.94
N GLY A 475 -17.01 9.94 17.07
CA GLY A 475 -17.72 8.76 16.56
C GLY A 475 -16.80 7.78 15.83
N GLU A 476 -15.99 8.27 14.88
CA GLU A 476 -15.04 7.44 14.13
C GLU A 476 -13.96 6.81 15.04
N LEU A 477 -13.48 7.56 16.04
CA LEU A 477 -12.51 7.03 17.00
C LEU A 477 -13.11 5.88 17.82
N MET A 478 -14.34 6.05 18.29
CA MET A 478 -15.05 5.04 19.08
C MET A 478 -15.45 3.83 18.24
N GLU A 479 -15.86 4.03 17.00
CA GLU A 479 -16.15 2.97 16.03
C GLU A 479 -14.96 2.03 15.87
N ASN A 480 -13.77 2.58 15.63
CA ASN A 480 -12.56 1.80 15.46
C ASN A 480 -12.20 1.00 16.72
N GLN A 481 -12.34 1.59 17.92
CA GLN A 481 -12.05 0.90 19.17
C GLN A 481 -13.06 -0.23 19.43
N TYR A 482 -14.34 0.00 19.15
CA TYR A 482 -15.38 -1.00 19.32
C TYR A 482 -15.17 -2.18 18.36
N ARG A 483 -14.82 -1.90 17.10
CA ARG A 483 -14.49 -2.92 16.10
C ARG A 483 -13.31 -3.78 16.53
N LEU A 484 -12.23 -3.18 17.04
CA LEU A 484 -11.09 -3.92 17.58
C LEU A 484 -11.49 -4.82 18.78
N GLY A 485 -12.43 -4.36 19.61
CA GLY A 485 -13.02 -5.17 20.68
C GLY A 485 -13.75 -6.39 20.13
N LEU A 486 -14.65 -6.20 19.16
CA LEU A 486 -15.40 -7.29 18.53
C LEU A 486 -14.49 -8.31 17.81
N LEU A 487 -13.49 -7.85 17.04
CA LEU A 487 -12.53 -8.74 16.35
C LEU A 487 -11.72 -9.62 17.32
N ARG A 488 -11.43 -9.12 18.52
CA ARG A 488 -10.77 -9.93 19.57
C ARG A 488 -11.71 -11.00 20.11
N MET A 489 -12.99 -10.70 20.23
CA MET A 489 -14.00 -11.65 20.68
C MET A 489 -14.35 -12.68 19.61
N GLU A 490 -14.32 -12.31 18.33
CA GLU A 490 -14.66 -13.19 17.21
C GLU A 490 -13.91 -14.53 17.27
N ARG A 491 -12.59 -14.50 17.51
CA ARG A 491 -11.79 -15.71 17.64
C ARG A 491 -12.24 -16.57 18.83
N ALA A 492 -12.51 -15.94 19.98
CA ALA A 492 -12.97 -16.64 21.17
C ALA A 492 -14.36 -17.25 20.96
N ILE A 493 -15.26 -16.54 20.25
CA ILE A 493 -16.59 -17.03 19.88
C ILE A 493 -16.47 -18.25 18.94
N LYS A 494 -15.62 -18.17 17.90
CA LYS A 494 -15.35 -19.30 16.99
C LYS A 494 -14.83 -20.52 17.73
N GLU A 495 -13.83 -20.35 18.59
CA GLU A 495 -13.25 -21.44 19.39
C GLU A 495 -14.28 -22.02 20.39
N ARG A 496 -15.13 -21.17 20.98
CA ARG A 496 -16.19 -21.61 21.90
C ARG A 496 -17.29 -22.40 21.20
N MET A 497 -17.80 -21.93 20.06
CA MET A 497 -18.84 -22.63 19.29
C MET A 497 -18.38 -24.03 18.83
N SER A 498 -17.09 -24.20 18.53
CA SER A 498 -16.54 -25.51 18.13
C SER A 498 -16.21 -26.46 19.29
N SER A 499 -16.15 -25.97 20.53
CA SER A 499 -15.74 -26.78 21.68
C SER A 499 -16.91 -27.24 22.58
N VAL A 500 -18.09 -26.63 22.43
CA VAL A 500 -19.26 -26.89 23.28
C VAL A 500 -20.37 -27.53 22.46
N ASP A 501 -21.21 -28.32 23.11
CA ASP A 501 -22.42 -28.89 22.50
C ASP A 501 -23.45 -27.78 22.19
N ILE A 502 -23.45 -27.34 20.94
CA ILE A 502 -24.21 -26.18 20.45
C ILE A 502 -25.72 -26.33 20.63
N ASP A 503 -26.23 -27.56 20.73
CA ASP A 503 -27.64 -27.83 20.96
C ASP A 503 -28.12 -27.32 22.33
N THR A 504 -27.20 -27.15 23.29
CA THR A 504 -27.52 -26.69 24.65
C THR A 504 -27.16 -25.24 24.94
N VAL A 505 -26.38 -24.61 24.05
CA VAL A 505 -25.83 -23.27 24.21
C VAL A 505 -26.86 -22.20 23.81
N MET A 506 -26.90 -21.10 24.55
CA MET A 506 -27.63 -19.88 24.17
C MET A 506 -26.64 -18.80 23.68
N PRO A 507 -27.07 -17.82 22.86
CA PRO A 507 -26.17 -16.77 22.33
C PRO A 507 -25.36 -15.98 23.38
N GLN A 508 -25.79 -15.97 24.64
CA GLN A 508 -25.09 -15.32 25.76
C GLN A 508 -23.92 -16.16 26.34
N ASP A 509 -23.97 -17.49 26.20
CA ASP A 509 -23.01 -18.46 26.78
C ASP A 509 -21.76 -18.65 25.89
#